data_AF-A0A7D7Z8I7-F1
#
_entry.id   AF-A0A7D7Z8I7-F1
#
_cell.length_a   1.000
_cell.length_b   1.000
_cell.length_c   1.000
_cell.angle_alpha   90.00
_cell.angle_beta   90.00
_cell.angle_gamma   90.00
#
_symmetry.space_group_name_H-M   'P 1'
#
loop_
_entity.id
_entity.type
_entity.pdbx_description
1 polymer ?
#
loop_
_entity_poly.entity_id
_entity_poly.type
_entity_poly.pdbx_seq_one_letter_code
_entity_poly.pdbx_strand_id
1 'polypeptide(L)'
;MIADANAVTYFPSPLKQVSDDLLPEHVTCNEGLSLIIKIANGSPACVNHASIEKLIQREWGIKIFDANIAQKAQSIWDHFMQQQKKEFYGEYIDGPTENGYEITQYKVVGNTMEKIFDYDLPSDLVHI
;
A
#
# COMPACT_ATOMS: atom_id res chain seq x y z
N MET A 1 -7.34 -23.82 -42.64
CA MET A 1 -6.07 -23.34 -42.09
C MET A 1 -6.07 -23.71 -40.62
N ILE A 2 -5.30 -24.72 -40.22
CA ILE A 2 -5.21 -25.12 -38.82
C ILE A 2 -4.13 -24.22 -38.20
N ALA A 3 -4.52 -23.35 -37.27
CA ALA A 3 -3.57 -22.63 -36.45
C ALA A 3 -3.02 -23.63 -35.43
N ASP A 4 -1.72 -23.90 -35.49
CA ASP A 4 -1.02 -24.76 -34.54
C ASP A 4 -1.23 -24.23 -33.12
N ALA A 5 -1.96 -25.00 -32.30
CA ALA A 5 -2.29 -24.67 -30.92
C ALA A 5 -1.11 -24.85 -29.94
N ASN A 6 0.12 -24.57 -30.38
CA ASN A 6 1.35 -24.72 -29.59
C ASN A 6 2.41 -23.65 -29.92
N ALA A 7 2.00 -22.46 -30.35
CA ALA A 7 2.93 -21.33 -30.49
C ALA A 7 3.29 -20.78 -29.10
N VAL A 8 4.39 -21.27 -28.51
CA VAL A 8 4.97 -20.70 -27.29
C VAL A 8 5.45 -19.30 -27.62
N THR A 9 4.78 -18.29 -27.07
CA THR A 9 5.15 -16.88 -27.26
C THR A 9 6.46 -16.65 -26.50
N TYR A 10 7.55 -16.37 -27.22
CA TYR A 10 8.85 -16.13 -26.63
C TYR A 10 9.06 -14.64 -26.34
N PHE A 11 9.34 -14.33 -25.08
CA PHE A 11 9.77 -13.02 -24.62
C PHE A 11 11.29 -13.03 -24.35
N PRO A 12 12.04 -12.01 -24.82
CA PRO A 12 13.47 -11.88 -24.56
C PRO A 12 13.74 -11.63 -23.06
N SER A 13 15.00 -11.71 -22.64
CA SER A 13 15.35 -11.52 -21.23
C SER A 13 14.90 -10.13 -20.70
N PRO A 14 14.58 -10.02 -19.40
CA PRO A 14 14.14 -8.75 -18.79
C PRO A 14 15.05 -7.56 -19.09
N LEU A 15 16.35 -7.76 -18.97
CA LEU A 15 17.34 -6.70 -19.24
C LEU A 15 17.37 -6.30 -20.71
N LYS A 16 17.10 -7.24 -21.63
CA LYS A 16 17.01 -6.92 -23.05
C LYS A 16 15.75 -6.10 -23.36
N GLN A 17 14.62 -6.46 -22.76
CA GLN A 17 13.40 -5.66 -22.91
C GLN A 17 13.63 -4.23 -22.41
N VAL A 18 14.30 -4.05 -21.27
CA VAL A 18 14.64 -2.71 -20.76
C VAL A 18 15.63 -1.97 -21.64
N SER A 19 16.60 -2.66 -22.25
CA SER A 19 17.51 -2.02 -23.20
C SER A 19 16.81 -1.58 -24.49
N ASP A 20 15.67 -2.20 -24.81
CA ASP A 20 14.80 -1.84 -25.93
C ASP A 20 13.77 -0.75 -25.51
N ASP A 21 14.15 0.12 -24.57
CA ASP A 21 13.37 1.23 -24.01
C ASP A 21 12.07 0.85 -23.28
N LEU A 22 11.92 -0.42 -22.85
CA LEU A 22 10.80 -0.82 -22.01
C LEU A 22 11.05 -0.43 -20.54
N LEU A 23 10.04 0.14 -19.90
CA LEU A 23 10.11 0.38 -18.46
C LEU A 23 10.19 -0.96 -17.69
N PRO A 24 10.97 -1.05 -16.60
CA PRO A 24 11.10 -2.27 -15.79
C PRO A 24 9.76 -2.87 -15.36
N GLU A 25 8.75 -2.02 -15.14
CA GLU A 25 7.42 -2.45 -14.69
C GLU A 25 6.57 -3.09 -15.80
N HIS A 26 6.92 -2.85 -17.07
CA HIS A 26 6.21 -3.37 -18.23
C HIS A 26 6.86 -4.62 -18.84
N VAL A 27 7.96 -5.11 -18.25
CA VAL A 27 8.63 -6.33 -18.69
C VAL A 27 7.69 -7.53 -18.65
N THR A 28 7.58 -8.22 -19.78
CA THR A 28 6.76 -9.42 -19.90
C THR A 28 7.61 -10.67 -19.72
N CYS A 29 7.14 -11.60 -18.89
CA CYS A 29 7.82 -12.86 -18.64
C CYS A 29 7.22 -13.99 -19.48
N ASN A 30 8.06 -14.98 -19.82
CA ASN A 30 7.60 -16.24 -20.40
C ASN A 30 6.66 -16.99 -19.44
N GLU A 31 5.88 -17.91 -20.00
CA GLU A 31 4.94 -18.74 -19.23
C GLU A 31 5.61 -19.41 -18.01
N GLY A 32 4.89 -19.42 -16.89
CA GLY A 32 5.37 -20.00 -15.62
C GLY A 32 6.29 -19.09 -14.79
N LEU A 33 6.70 -17.94 -15.32
CA LEU A 33 7.50 -16.94 -14.61
C LEU A 33 6.67 -15.71 -14.24
N SER A 34 7.10 -14.99 -13.19
CA SER A 34 6.55 -13.68 -12.83
C SER A 34 7.64 -12.63 -12.72
N LEU A 35 7.24 -11.38 -12.97
CA LEU A 35 8.09 -10.22 -12.82
C LEU A 35 8.28 -9.85 -11.35
N ILE A 36 9.53 -9.54 -11.00
CA ILE A 36 9.98 -8.98 -9.73
C ILE A 36 11.02 -7.90 -10.03
N ILE A 37 10.98 -6.80 -9.28
CA ILE A 37 11.99 -5.75 -9.35
C ILE A 37 12.96 -5.91 -8.19
N LYS A 38 14.25 -6.01 -8.48
CA LYS A 38 15.29 -6.11 -7.46
C LYS A 38 15.38 -4.80 -6.67
N ILE A 39 15.39 -4.89 -5.35
CA ILE A 39 15.52 -3.72 -4.47
C ILE A 39 16.91 -3.07 -4.63
N ALA A 40 17.96 -3.89 -4.79
CA ALA A 40 19.34 -3.41 -4.81
C ALA A 40 19.65 -2.42 -5.95
N ASN A 41 18.99 -2.52 -7.09
CA ASN A 41 19.33 -1.73 -8.28
C ASN A 41 18.15 -1.43 -9.22
N GLY A 42 16.91 -1.72 -8.82
CA GLY A 42 15.72 -1.50 -9.64
C GLY A 42 15.62 -2.35 -10.90
N SER A 43 16.50 -3.34 -11.10
CA SER A 43 16.47 -4.15 -12.32
C SER A 43 15.36 -5.21 -12.27
N PRO A 44 14.67 -5.45 -13.40
CA PRO A 44 13.65 -6.49 -13.48
C PRO A 44 14.26 -7.89 -13.58
N ALA A 45 13.55 -8.87 -13.03
CA ALA A 45 13.85 -10.28 -13.18
C ALA A 45 12.56 -11.09 -13.33
N CYS A 46 12.59 -12.11 -14.20
CA CYS A 46 11.54 -13.11 -14.31
C CYS A 46 11.94 -14.31 -13.47
N VAL A 47 11.13 -14.66 -12.47
CA VAL A 47 11.42 -15.74 -11.52
C VAL A 47 10.24 -16.72 -11.43
N ASN A 48 10.50 -17.93 -10.94
CA ASN A 48 9.45 -18.91 -10.72
C ASN A 48 8.49 -18.44 -9.62
N HIS A 49 7.18 -18.68 -9.81
CA HIS A 49 6.13 -18.37 -8.84
C HIS A 49 6.44 -18.89 -7.43
N ALA A 50 6.94 -20.12 -7.33
CA ALA A 50 7.31 -20.77 -6.06
C ALA A 50 8.48 -20.09 -5.31
N SER A 51 9.26 -19.22 -5.98
CA SER A 51 10.38 -18.50 -5.39
C SER A 51 10.03 -17.07 -4.96
N ILE A 52 8.94 -16.50 -5.47
CA ILE A 52 8.57 -15.09 -5.24
C ILE A 52 8.45 -14.77 -3.76
N GLU A 53 7.68 -15.57 -3.02
CA GLU A 53 7.44 -15.33 -1.60
C GLU A 53 8.76 -15.31 -0.81
N LYS A 54 9.66 -16.25 -1.09
CA LYS A 54 10.99 -16.31 -0.46
C LYS A 54 11.85 -15.10 -0.84
N LEU A 55 11.76 -14.61 -2.08
CA LEU A 55 12.52 -13.45 -2.54
C LEU A 55 12.00 -12.15 -1.90
N ILE A 56 10.68 -12.03 -1.70
CA ILE A 56 10.08 -10.89 -0.99
C ILE A 56 10.45 -10.92 0.50
N GLN A 57 10.30 -12.08 1.16
CA GLN A 57 10.65 -12.26 2.58
C GLN A 57 12.13 -11.97 2.88
N ARG A 58 13.00 -12.13 1.88
CA ARG A 58 14.45 -11.83 1.98
C ARG A 58 14.80 -10.42 1.51
N GLU A 59 13.79 -9.59 1.24
CA GLU A 59 13.97 -8.22 0.75
C GLU A 59 14.84 -8.15 -0.51
N TRP A 60 14.80 -9.20 -1.33
CA TRP A 60 15.59 -9.25 -2.56
C TRP A 60 14.90 -8.48 -3.69
N GLY A 61 13.57 -8.48 -3.71
CA GLY A 61 12.81 -7.69 -4.65
C GLY A 61 11.33 -7.56 -4.29
N ILE A 62 10.68 -6.64 -4.98
CA ILE A 62 9.27 -6.32 -4.83
C ILE A 62 8.47 -6.90 -5.99
N LYS A 63 7.29 -7.44 -5.68
CA LYS A 63 6.32 -7.85 -6.70
C LYS A 63 5.57 -6.61 -7.18
N ILE A 64 5.50 -6.43 -8.49
CA ILE A 64 4.62 -5.41 -9.06
C ILE A 64 3.20 -5.97 -9.04
N PHE A 65 2.32 -5.27 -8.33
CA PHE A 65 0.89 -5.51 -8.41
C PHE A 65 0.34 -4.69 -9.55
N ASP A 66 -0.52 -5.28 -10.37
CA ASP A 66 -1.18 -4.58 -11.47
C ASP A 66 -1.82 -3.29 -10.96
N ALA A 67 -1.62 -2.18 -11.67
CA ALA A 67 -2.16 -0.88 -11.31
C ALA A 67 -3.69 -0.91 -11.07
N ASN A 68 -4.40 -1.81 -11.77
CA ASN A 68 -5.83 -2.05 -11.60
C ASN A 68 -6.19 -2.61 -10.20
N ILE A 69 -5.31 -3.39 -9.58
CA ILE A 69 -5.50 -3.92 -8.23
C ILE A 69 -5.23 -2.82 -7.19
N ALA A 70 -4.21 -1.99 -7.42
CA ALA A 70 -3.91 -0.86 -6.54
C ALA A 70 -5.05 0.18 -6.52
N GLN A 71 -5.59 0.53 -7.70
CA GLN A 71 -6.77 1.40 -7.82
C GLN A 71 -8.00 0.80 -7.13
N LYS A 72 -8.22 -0.51 -7.30
CA LYS A 72 -9.33 -1.20 -6.64
C LYS A 72 -9.16 -1.22 -5.12
N ALA A 73 -7.95 -1.49 -4.62
CA ALA A 73 -7.65 -1.43 -3.19
C ALA A 73 -7.86 -0.02 -2.62
N GLN A 74 -7.43 1.03 -3.33
CA GLN A 74 -7.68 2.42 -2.95
C GLN A 74 -9.18 2.73 -2.86
N SER A 75 -9.98 2.35 -3.88
CA SER A 75 -11.43 2.57 -3.84
C SER A 75 -12.13 1.88 -2.67
N ILE A 76 -11.64 0.71 -2.27
CA ILE A 76 -12.15 -0.03 -1.12
C ILE A 76 -11.79 0.68 0.18
N TRP A 77 -10.53 1.12 0.33
CA TRP A 77 -10.09 1.93 1.46
C TRP A 77 -10.88 3.23 1.58
N ASP A 78 -11.05 3.98 0.50
CA ASP A 78 -11.82 5.23 0.48
C ASP A 78 -13.27 4.99 0.92
N HIS A 79 -13.89 3.92 0.44
CA HIS A 79 -15.24 3.52 0.84
C HIS A 79 -15.32 3.18 2.34
N PHE A 80 -14.36 2.40 2.88
CA PHE A 80 -14.31 2.09 4.31
C PHE A 80 -14.08 3.34 5.18
N MET A 81 -13.17 4.22 4.77
CA MET A 81 -12.88 5.45 5.50
C MET A 81 -14.06 6.42 5.49
N GLN A 82 -14.82 6.49 4.39
CA GLN A 82 -16.05 7.28 4.32
C GLN A 82 -17.17 6.72 5.21
N GLN A 83 -17.25 5.40 5.38
CA GLN A 83 -18.20 4.79 6.32
C GLN A 83 -17.82 5.09 7.78
N GLN A 84 -16.55 4.98 8.14
CA GLN A 84 -16.04 5.32 9.49
C GLN A 84 -16.25 6.80 9.84
N LYS A 85 -16.09 7.72 8.88
CA LYS A 85 -16.29 9.17 9.08
C LYS A 85 -17.74 9.55 9.43
N LYS A 86 -18.73 8.72 9.11
CA LYS A 86 -20.14 8.97 9.46
C LYS A 86 -20.48 8.67 10.93
N GLU A 87 -19.65 7.92 11.66
CA GLU A 87 -19.91 7.56 13.07
C GLU A 87 -19.12 8.38 14.09
N PHE A 88 -18.16 9.20 13.65
CA PHE A 88 -17.31 9.98 14.54
C PHE A 88 -17.37 11.48 14.20
N TYR A 89 -18.41 12.16 14.68
CA TYR A 89 -18.48 13.62 14.70
C TYR A 89 -18.29 14.09 16.15
N GLY A 90 -17.04 14.12 16.61
CA GLY A 90 -16.66 14.86 17.82
C GLY A 90 -16.25 16.27 17.40
N GLU A 91 -16.93 17.29 17.92
CA GLU A 91 -16.54 18.68 17.74
C GLU A 91 -15.36 19.00 18.66
N TYR A 92 -14.28 19.52 18.09
CA TYR A 92 -13.09 19.94 18.84
C TYR A 92 -13.37 21.29 19.49
N ILE A 93 -13.39 21.34 20.82
CA ILE A 93 -13.44 22.61 21.56
C ILE A 93 -12.03 22.95 22.04
N ASP A 94 -11.46 24.03 21.50
CA ASP A 94 -10.25 24.64 22.03
C ASP A 94 -10.63 25.56 23.19
N GLY A 95 -10.02 25.35 24.36
CA GLY A 95 -10.25 26.17 25.54
C GLY A 95 -8.95 26.23 26.36
N PRO A 96 -8.50 27.42 26.78
CA PRO A 96 -7.29 27.54 27.58
C PRO A 96 -7.49 26.90 28.95
N THR A 97 -6.60 25.99 29.37
CA THR A 97 -6.44 25.63 30.78
C THR A 97 -5.20 26.31 31.36
N GLU A 98 -5.13 26.42 32.69
CA GLU A 98 -4.06 27.14 33.41
C GLU A 98 -2.65 26.58 33.16
N ASN A 99 -2.53 25.38 32.58
CA ASN A 99 -1.27 24.65 32.45
C ASN A 99 -0.90 24.24 31.00
N GLY A 100 -1.62 24.73 29.98
CA GLY A 100 -1.37 24.39 28.57
C GLY A 100 -2.62 23.93 27.79
N TYR A 101 -2.41 23.22 26.67
CA TYR A 101 -3.49 22.62 25.88
C TYR A 101 -3.69 21.15 26.28
N GLU A 102 -4.86 20.80 26.79
CA GLU A 102 -5.25 19.40 27.03
C GLU A 102 -6.27 18.96 25.97
N ILE A 103 -5.86 18.08 25.06
CA ILE A 103 -6.77 17.54 24.03
C ILE A 103 -7.53 16.35 24.64
N THR A 104 -8.79 16.57 25.01
CA THR A 104 -9.69 15.50 25.44
C THR A 104 -10.65 15.12 24.32
N GLN A 105 -10.73 13.83 23.98
CA GLN A 105 -11.73 13.32 23.04
C GLN A 105 -13.00 12.89 23.76
N TYR A 106 -14.14 13.43 23.32
CA TYR A 106 -15.47 13.05 23.79
C TYR A 106 -16.27 12.36 22.68
N LYS A 107 -17.06 11.36 23.06
CA LYS A 107 -18.11 10.76 22.23
C LYS A 107 -19.44 11.37 22.65
N VAL A 108 -20.20 11.86 21.67
CA VAL A 108 -21.58 12.29 21.91
C VAL A 108 -22.50 11.09 21.70
N VAL A 109 -23.23 10.69 22.74
CA VAL A 109 -24.23 9.62 22.70
C VAL A 109 -25.57 10.23 23.11
N GLY A 110 -26.40 10.56 22.12
CA GLY A 110 -27.65 11.30 22.36
C GLY A 110 -27.38 12.72 22.88
N ASN A 111 -27.84 13.04 24.10
CA ASN A 111 -27.61 14.33 24.77
C ASN A 111 -26.47 14.29 25.81
N THR A 112 -25.71 13.21 25.85
CA THR A 112 -24.66 12.99 26.86
C THR A 112 -23.29 12.91 26.18
N MET A 113 -22.28 13.51 26.82
CA MET A 113 -20.88 13.43 26.39
C MET A 113 -20.15 12.43 27.28
N GLU A 114 -19.52 11.43 26.66
CA GLU A 114 -18.69 10.44 27.34
C GLU A 114 -17.22 10.65 26.93
N LYS A 115 -16.30 10.77 27.89
CA LYS A 115 -14.86 10.90 27.61
C LYS A 115 -14.32 9.55 27.12
N ILE A 116 -13.64 9.53 25.97
CA ILE A 116 -13.25 8.27 25.31
C ILE A 116 -11.86 7.82 25.78
N PHE A 117 -10.86 8.71 25.81
CA PHE A 117 -9.48 8.38 26.16
C PHE A 117 -8.73 9.57 26.77
N ASP A 118 -7.93 9.30 27.80
CA ASP A 118 -6.80 10.12 28.23
C ASP A 118 -5.57 9.66 27.45
N TYR A 119 -5.15 10.42 26.44
CA TYR A 119 -3.86 10.18 25.82
C TYR A 119 -2.82 10.91 26.66
N ASP A 120 -1.97 10.16 27.36
CA ASP A 120 -0.72 10.71 27.89
C ASP A 120 0.06 11.28 26.71
N LEU A 121 0.16 12.61 26.65
CA LEU A 121 0.93 13.30 25.62
C LEU A 121 2.37 12.77 25.68
N PRO A 122 2.99 12.47 24.51
CA PRO A 122 4.42 12.19 24.47
C PRO A 122 5.17 13.30 25.17
N SER A 123 6.12 12.95 26.05
CA SER A 123 6.86 13.90 26.89
C SER A 123 7.52 15.03 26.10
N ASP A 124 7.77 14.80 24.81
CA ASP A 124 8.37 15.74 23.87
C ASP A 124 7.46 16.93 23.50
N LEU A 125 6.16 16.86 23.81
CA LEU A 125 5.19 17.95 23.64
C LEU A 125 4.86 18.68 24.95
N VAL A 126 5.43 18.24 26.09
CA VAL A 126 5.15 18.78 27.44
C VAL A 126 6.12 19.91 27.83
N HIS A 127 6.99 20.34 26.92
CA HIS A 127 7.94 21.44 27.16
C HIS A 127 7.63 22.66 26.28
N ILE A 128 6.63 23.46 26.69
CA ILE A 128 6.60 24.92 26.49
C ILE A 128 6.05 25.56 27.75
#